data_AF-A0A8J6KWZ3-F1
#
_entry.id   AF-A0A8J6KWZ3-F1
#
_cell.length_a   1.000
_cell.length_b   1.000
_cell.length_c   1.000
_cell.angle_alpha   90.00
_cell.angle_beta   90.00
_cell.angle_gamma   90.00
#
_symmetry.space_group_name_H-M   'P 1'
#
loop_
_entity.id
_entity.type
_entity.pdbx_description
1 polymer ?
#
loop_
_entity_poly.entity_id
_entity_poly.type
_entity_poly.pdbx_seq_one_letter_code
_entity_poly.pdbx_strand_id
1 'polypeptide(L)'
;FFQRAHSDELEKTEKHSRSSKDKENAKSLDKPEQFLYELSLIPNFSERVFCILFQSTFSESICSISRKLELLQKLHQKNGPGVMQVLGLVLALGNYVNGGNKTQGQADGSGLDILPKLKDVKSSDAGKKQCVFPLAEPQELFQASQMKFEDFQKDLRKLKNDLKGNI
;
A
#
# COMPACT_ATOMS: atom_id res chain seq x y z
N PHE A 1 -9.39 -20.17 -13.97
CA PHE A 1 -9.71 -20.91 -15.21
C PHE A 1 -8.61 -21.92 -15.56
N PHE A 2 -7.32 -21.56 -15.60
CA PHE A 2 -6.25 -22.49 -16.01
C PHE A 2 -5.75 -23.49 -14.96
N GLN A 3 -5.91 -23.23 -13.65
CA GLN A 3 -5.63 -24.22 -12.58
C GLN A 3 -6.58 -25.44 -12.60
N ARG A 4 -7.55 -25.48 -13.52
CA ARG A 4 -8.65 -26.46 -13.49
C ARG A 4 -8.63 -27.47 -14.63
N ALA A 5 -7.73 -27.34 -15.60
CA ALA A 5 -7.42 -28.45 -16.48
C ALA A 5 -6.60 -29.45 -15.63
N HIS A 6 -7.29 -30.39 -14.99
CA HIS A 6 -6.65 -31.44 -14.21
C HIS A 6 -5.59 -32.12 -15.09
N SER A 7 -4.40 -32.41 -14.55
CA SER A 7 -3.37 -33.16 -15.29
C SER A 7 -3.93 -34.41 -15.97
N ASP A 8 -4.95 -35.03 -15.38
CA ASP A 8 -5.66 -36.19 -15.93
C ASP A 8 -6.42 -35.92 -17.24
N GLU A 9 -6.92 -34.69 -17.46
CA GLU A 9 -7.59 -34.30 -18.71
C GLU A 9 -6.58 -33.97 -19.81
N LEU A 10 -5.48 -33.29 -19.46
CA LEU A 10 -4.37 -33.03 -20.38
C LEU A 10 -3.67 -34.33 -20.83
N GLU A 11 -3.52 -35.29 -19.91
CA GLU A 11 -2.88 -36.57 -20.23
C GLU A 11 -3.77 -37.43 -21.15
N LYS A 12 -5.09 -37.32 -21.01
CA LYS A 12 -6.05 -37.97 -21.92
C LYS A 12 -6.01 -37.35 -23.31
N THR A 13 -5.93 -36.02 -23.42
CA THR A 13 -5.83 -35.34 -24.72
C THR A 13 -4.48 -35.58 -25.40
N GLU A 14 -3.37 -35.64 -24.65
CA GLU A 14 -2.05 -36.05 -25.18
C GLU A 14 -2.07 -37.50 -25.70
N LYS A 15 -2.59 -38.46 -24.92
CA LYS A 15 -2.68 -39.87 -25.32
C LYS A 15 -3.56 -40.04 -26.56
N HIS A 16 -4.69 -39.33 -26.62
CA HIS A 16 -5.59 -39.33 -27.77
C HIS A 16 -4.93 -38.73 -29.03
N SER A 17 -4.21 -37.61 -28.89
CA SER A 17 -3.47 -36.97 -29.99
C SER A 17 -2.36 -37.89 -30.55
N ARG A 18 -1.61 -38.57 -29.66
CA ARG A 18 -0.55 -39.51 -30.06
C ARG A 18 -1.10 -40.78 -30.73
N SER A 19 -2.18 -41.38 -30.19
CA SER A 19 -2.82 -42.56 -30.79
C SER A 19 -3.59 -42.27 -32.10
N SER A 20 -3.99 -41.02 -32.33
CA SER A 20 -4.74 -40.64 -33.53
C SER A 20 -3.88 -40.56 -34.79
N LYS A 21 -2.56 -40.39 -34.66
CA LYS A 21 -1.63 -40.33 -35.81
C LYS A 21 -1.46 -41.68 -36.53
N ASP A 22 -1.77 -42.80 -35.86
CA ASP A 22 -1.54 -44.15 -36.39
C ASP A 22 -2.83 -44.87 -36.85
N LYS A 23 -4.01 -44.22 -36.76
CA LYS A 23 -5.30 -44.85 -37.12
C LYS A 23 -6.14 -43.91 -38.01
N GLU A 24 -6.45 -44.36 -39.23
CA GLU A 24 -7.32 -43.67 -40.21
C GLU A 24 -8.74 -43.32 -39.71
N ASN A 25 -9.16 -43.77 -38.52
CA ASN A 25 -10.50 -43.58 -37.96
C ASN A 25 -10.51 -42.87 -36.59
N ALA A 26 -9.49 -42.10 -36.27
CA ALA A 26 -9.44 -41.38 -35.00
C ALA A 26 -10.38 -40.15 -35.00
N LYS A 27 -11.22 -40.03 -33.96
CA LYS A 27 -12.05 -38.82 -33.73
C LYS A 27 -11.14 -37.60 -33.65
N SER A 28 -11.34 -36.64 -34.55
CA SER A 28 -10.65 -35.35 -34.51
C SER A 28 -11.01 -34.63 -33.20
N LEU A 29 -10.01 -34.09 -32.51
CA LEU A 29 -10.21 -33.20 -31.35
C LEU A 29 -11.11 -32.03 -31.74
N ASP A 30 -12.02 -31.62 -30.87
CA ASP A 30 -12.81 -30.41 -31.08
C ASP A 30 -11.98 -29.14 -30.85
N LYS A 31 -12.49 -27.95 -31.22
CA LYS A 31 -11.70 -26.70 -31.15
C LYS A 31 -11.22 -26.36 -29.73
N PRO A 32 -12.04 -26.50 -28.66
CA PRO A 32 -11.57 -26.34 -27.28
C PRO A 32 -10.46 -27.33 -26.89
N GLU A 33 -10.58 -28.60 -27.26
CA GLU A 33 -9.56 -29.62 -26.98
C GLU A 33 -8.25 -29.35 -27.73
N GLN A 34 -8.34 -28.91 -29.00
CA GLN A 34 -7.17 -28.48 -29.79
C GLN A 34 -6.45 -27.32 -29.12
N PHE A 35 -7.18 -26.31 -28.64
CA PHE A 35 -6.60 -25.17 -27.93
C PHE A 35 -5.88 -25.60 -26.63
N LEU A 36 -6.51 -26.47 -25.83
CA LEU A 36 -5.89 -26.98 -24.60
C LEU A 36 -4.63 -27.81 -24.88
N TYR A 37 -4.64 -28.60 -25.95
CA TYR A 37 -3.46 -29.34 -26.41
C TYR A 37 -2.34 -28.40 -26.89
N GLU A 38 -2.65 -27.34 -27.64
CA GLU A 38 -1.63 -26.36 -28.03
C GLU A 38 -1.00 -25.65 -26.82
N LEU A 39 -1.81 -25.33 -25.80
CA LEU A 39 -1.28 -24.78 -24.54
C LEU A 39 -0.39 -25.77 -23.80
N SER A 40 -0.70 -27.08 -23.82
CA SER A 40 0.12 -28.10 -23.16
C SER A 40 1.50 -28.28 -23.78
N LEU A 41 1.66 -27.94 -25.06
CA LEU A 41 2.95 -27.98 -25.75
C LEU A 41 3.88 -26.85 -25.30
N ILE A 42 3.37 -25.83 -24.59
CA ILE A 42 4.19 -24.71 -24.11
C ILE A 42 4.99 -25.16 -22.87
N PRO A 43 6.33 -25.15 -22.92
CA PRO A 43 7.15 -25.55 -21.79
C PRO A 43 6.99 -24.58 -20.62
N ASN A 44 6.76 -25.11 -19.42
CA ASN A 44 6.55 -24.35 -18.19
C ASN A 44 5.40 -23.32 -18.33
N PHE A 45 4.28 -23.75 -18.95
CA PHE A 45 3.15 -22.87 -19.26
C PHE A 45 2.63 -22.15 -18.01
N SER A 46 2.46 -22.87 -16.90
CA SER A 46 1.95 -22.32 -15.64
C SER A 46 2.84 -21.21 -15.10
N GLU A 47 4.16 -21.45 -15.05
CA GLU A 47 5.17 -20.51 -14.57
C GLU A 47 5.25 -19.28 -15.48
N ARG A 48 5.13 -19.47 -16.80
CA ARG A 48 5.11 -18.37 -17.77
C ARG A 48 3.89 -17.49 -17.60
N VAL A 49 2.70 -18.08 -17.46
CA VAL A 49 1.46 -17.34 -17.21
C VAL A 49 1.55 -16.58 -15.89
N PHE A 50 2.06 -17.23 -14.85
CA PHE A 50 2.31 -16.58 -13.56
C PHE A 50 3.25 -15.37 -13.71
N CYS A 51 4.40 -15.53 -14.39
CA CYS A 51 5.35 -14.45 -14.62
C CYS A 51 4.74 -13.28 -15.40
N ILE A 52 3.95 -13.56 -16.45
CA ILE A 52 3.28 -12.53 -17.27
C ILE A 52 2.28 -11.74 -16.41
N LEU A 53 1.45 -12.45 -15.63
CA LEU A 53 0.48 -11.81 -14.74
C LEU A 53 1.19 -10.99 -13.66
N PHE A 54 2.21 -11.55 -13.01
CA PHE A 54 3.01 -10.86 -12.01
C PHE A 54 3.66 -9.58 -12.57
N GLN A 55 4.31 -9.69 -13.74
CA GLN A 55 4.95 -8.54 -14.39
C GLN A 55 3.94 -7.42 -14.70
N SER A 56 2.71 -7.78 -15.11
CA SER A 56 1.68 -6.79 -15.44
C SER A 56 1.29 -5.90 -14.26
N THR A 57 1.38 -6.41 -13.01
CA THR A 57 0.95 -5.69 -11.81
C THR A 57 2.09 -5.24 -10.90
N PHE A 58 3.32 -5.72 -11.14
CA PHE A 58 4.47 -5.47 -10.26
C PHE A 58 4.83 -3.99 -10.19
N SER A 59 4.93 -3.32 -11.35
CA SER A 59 5.35 -1.91 -11.45
C SER A 59 4.44 -0.98 -10.65
N GLU A 60 3.12 -1.15 -10.79
CA GLU A 60 2.13 -0.37 -10.04
C GLU A 60 2.25 -0.64 -8.53
N SER A 61 2.37 -1.92 -8.15
CA SER A 61 2.44 -2.33 -6.74
C SER A 61 3.69 -1.76 -6.05
N ILE A 62 4.86 -1.86 -6.68
CA ILE A 62 6.09 -1.32 -6.10
C ILE A 62 6.08 0.21 -6.06
N CYS A 63 5.56 0.88 -7.10
CA CYS A 63 5.43 2.34 -7.10
C CYS A 63 4.52 2.84 -5.96
N SER A 64 3.39 2.15 -5.71
CA SER A 64 2.48 2.48 -4.61
C SER A 64 3.19 2.37 -3.25
N ILE A 65 3.91 1.26 -3.02
CA ILE A 65 4.64 1.02 -1.78
C ILE A 65 5.75 2.04 -1.59
N SER A 66 6.53 2.34 -2.64
CA SER A 66 7.63 3.31 -2.58
C SER A 66 7.14 4.71 -2.22
N ARG A 67 6.05 5.20 -2.83
CA ARG A 67 5.46 6.51 -2.49
C ARG A 67 5.03 6.59 -1.04
N LYS A 68 4.38 5.54 -0.55
CA LYS A 68 3.95 5.42 0.85
C LYS A 68 5.16 5.42 1.81
N LEU A 69 6.25 4.74 1.44
CA LEU A 69 7.48 4.73 2.23
C LEU A 69 8.19 6.08 2.25
N GLU A 70 8.29 6.76 1.11
CA GLU A 70 8.89 8.10 1.01
C GLU A 70 8.14 9.11 1.88
N LEU A 71 6.81 9.05 1.88
CA LEU A 71 5.96 9.88 2.73
C LEU A 71 6.27 9.66 4.22
N LEU A 72 6.36 8.39 4.64
CA LEU A 72 6.72 8.03 6.02
C LEU A 72 8.13 8.50 6.38
N GLN A 73 9.10 8.35 5.48
CA GLN A 73 10.48 8.81 5.69
C GLN A 73 10.56 10.33 5.84
N LYS A 74 9.83 11.08 5.00
CA LYS A 74 9.73 12.54 5.10
C LYS A 74 9.12 12.99 6.43
N LEU A 75 8.08 12.30 6.91
CA LEU A 75 7.50 12.58 8.23
C LEU A 75 8.45 12.24 9.37
N HIS A 76 9.13 11.10 9.29
CA HIS A 76 10.11 10.70 10.30
C HIS A 76 11.27 11.69 10.40
N GLN A 77 11.78 12.19 9.27
CA GLN A 77 12.81 13.25 9.28
C GLN A 77 12.31 14.57 9.88
N LYS A 78 11.00 14.81 9.90
CA LYS A 78 10.39 15.98 10.56
C LYS A 78 10.12 15.77 12.05
N ASN A 79 10.44 14.61 12.63
CA ASN A 79 10.57 14.42 14.08
C ASN A 79 11.86 15.06 14.63
N GLY A 80 12.14 16.30 14.22
CA GLY A 80 13.20 17.11 14.80
C GLY A 80 12.79 17.63 16.19
N PRO A 81 13.76 18.08 17.01
CA PRO A 81 13.47 18.70 18.30
C PRO A 81 12.48 19.88 18.19
N GLY A 82 12.34 20.50 17.02
CA GLY A 82 11.38 21.56 16.74
C GLY A 82 9.92 21.20 17.00
N VAL A 83 9.47 19.98 16.70
CA VAL A 83 8.08 19.56 16.98
C VAL A 83 7.85 19.47 18.50
N MET A 84 8.80 18.86 19.22
CA MET A 84 8.76 18.80 20.69
C MET A 84 8.91 20.17 21.34
N GLN A 85 9.68 21.08 20.75
CA GLN A 85 9.81 22.47 21.20
C GLN A 85 8.50 23.26 21.00
N VAL A 86 7.82 23.10 19.87
CA VAL A 86 6.51 23.73 19.63
C VAL A 86 5.46 23.16 20.57
N LEU A 87 5.41 21.83 20.75
CA LEU A 87 4.50 21.20 21.71
C LEU A 87 4.82 21.64 23.15
N GLY A 88 6.09 21.75 23.52
CA GLY A 88 6.53 22.26 24.82
C GLY A 88 6.18 23.73 25.04
N LEU A 89 6.29 24.57 23.99
CA LEU A 89 5.88 25.98 24.04
C LEU A 89 4.36 26.11 24.17
N VAL A 90 3.59 25.30 23.41
CA VAL A 90 2.13 25.23 23.52
C VAL A 90 1.72 24.81 24.93
N LEU A 91 2.40 23.83 25.52
CA LEU A 91 2.15 23.38 26.90
C LEU A 91 2.47 24.48 27.91
N ALA A 92 3.63 25.14 27.80
CA ALA A 92 4.03 26.23 28.68
C ALA A 92 3.06 27.43 28.61
N LEU A 93 2.66 27.82 27.39
CA LEU A 93 1.66 28.88 27.17
C LEU A 93 0.29 28.49 27.71
N GLY A 94 -0.15 27.25 27.47
CA GLY A 94 -1.40 26.73 28.00
C GLY A 94 -1.45 26.74 29.52
N ASN A 95 -0.37 26.30 30.18
CA ASN A 95 -0.26 26.32 31.64
C ASN A 95 -0.25 27.75 32.19
N TYR A 96 0.42 28.69 31.52
CA TYR A 96 0.41 30.10 31.91
C TYR A 96 -0.98 30.74 31.79
N VAL A 97 -1.66 30.55 30.65
CA VAL A 97 -3.00 31.10 30.40
C VAL A 97 -4.06 30.48 31.32
N ASN A 98 -3.93 29.19 31.63
CA ASN A 98 -4.89 28.44 32.46
C ASN A 98 -4.48 28.36 33.94
N GLY A 99 -3.43 29.07 34.37
CA GLY A 99 -2.81 28.93 35.70
C GLY A 99 -3.72 29.21 36.91
N GLY A 100 -4.88 29.84 36.70
CA GLY A 100 -5.91 30.02 37.74
C GLY A 100 -6.92 28.87 37.84
N ASN A 101 -6.92 27.93 36.89
CA ASN A 101 -7.85 26.81 36.83
C ASN A 101 -7.18 25.52 37.33
N LYS A 102 -7.63 25.02 38.49
CA LYS A 102 -7.00 23.90 39.22
C LYS A 102 -6.95 22.58 38.44
N THR A 103 -7.71 22.44 37.34
CA THR A 103 -7.75 21.24 36.50
C THR A 103 -7.03 21.40 35.15
N GLN A 104 -6.61 22.62 34.77
CA GLN A 104 -6.06 22.92 33.44
C GLN A 104 -4.75 23.71 33.44
N GLY A 105 -4.33 24.28 34.58
CA GLY A 105 -3.14 25.14 34.69
C GLY A 105 -1.82 24.44 35.04
N GLN A 106 -1.82 23.12 35.21
CA GLN A 106 -0.65 22.33 35.65
C GLN A 106 -0.57 21.00 34.90
N ALA A 107 -0.64 21.04 33.57
CA ALA A 107 -0.56 19.84 32.76
C ALA A 107 0.90 19.47 32.46
N ASP A 108 1.26 18.20 32.62
CA ASP A 108 2.54 17.62 32.18
C ASP A 108 2.54 17.22 30.69
N GLY A 109 1.38 17.34 30.05
CA GLY A 109 1.17 17.08 28.63
C GLY A 109 -0.24 17.45 28.18
N SER A 110 -0.43 17.61 26.87
CA SER A 110 -1.74 17.86 26.28
C SER A 110 -2.02 16.86 25.16
N GLY A 111 -3.29 16.49 24.99
CA GLY A 111 -3.73 15.76 23.81
C GLY A 111 -3.53 16.62 22.56
N LEU A 112 -3.16 16.00 21.44
CA LEU A 112 -2.95 16.73 20.18
C LEU A 112 -4.22 17.37 19.62
N ASP A 113 -5.39 17.03 20.17
CA ASP A 113 -6.68 17.68 19.91
C ASP A 113 -6.73 19.15 20.37
N ILE A 114 -5.71 19.61 21.12
CA ILE A 114 -5.52 21.02 21.44
C ILE A 114 -5.02 21.84 20.24
N LEU A 115 -4.27 21.23 19.32
CA LEU A 115 -3.62 21.94 18.22
C LEU A 115 -4.62 22.68 17.30
N PRO A 116 -5.76 22.06 16.90
CA PRO A 116 -6.77 22.77 16.14
C PRO A 116 -7.45 23.90 16.91
N LYS A 117 -7.47 23.87 18.25
CA LYS A 117 -8.09 24.90 19.11
C LYS A 117 -7.20 26.13 19.28
N LEU A 118 -5.89 26.01 19.03
CA LEU A 118 -4.95 27.14 19.08
C LEU A 118 -5.27 28.24 18.07
N LYS A 119 -5.93 27.89 16.95
CA LYS A 119 -6.37 28.88 15.94
C LYS A 119 -7.40 29.86 16.50
N ASP A 120 -8.15 29.44 17.53
CA ASP A 120 -9.26 30.18 18.12
C ASP A 120 -8.77 31.11 19.25
N VAL A 121 -7.48 31.00 19.64
CA VAL A 121 -6.83 31.90 20.60
C VAL A 121 -6.53 33.23 19.90
N LYS A 122 -7.22 34.29 20.33
CA LYS A 122 -7.08 35.64 19.77
C LYS A 122 -5.99 36.41 20.52
N SER A 123 -5.05 37.01 19.79
CA SER A 123 -4.08 37.98 20.32
C SER A 123 -4.79 39.30 20.62
N SER A 124 -4.36 40.01 21.68
CA SER A 124 -4.81 41.37 21.97
C SER A 124 -4.27 42.42 20.98
N ASP A 125 -3.29 42.06 20.15
CA ASP A 125 -2.73 42.96 19.14
C ASP A 125 -2.60 42.26 17.78
N ALA A 126 -3.23 42.86 16.78
CA ALA A 126 -3.46 42.29 15.45
C ALA A 126 -2.40 42.81 14.47
N GLY A 127 -1.16 42.33 14.56
CA GLY A 127 -0.12 42.91 13.72
C GLY A 127 1.25 42.26 13.76
N LYS A 128 1.34 40.96 13.46
CA LYS A 128 2.48 40.28 12.79
C LYS A 128 2.31 38.76 12.92
N LYS A 129 1.90 38.12 11.81
CA LYS A 129 1.87 36.66 11.70
C LYS A 129 2.95 36.24 10.71
N GLN A 130 4.02 35.62 11.21
CA GLN A 130 4.77 34.61 10.46
C GLN A 130 5.61 33.80 11.45
N CYS A 131 5.14 32.62 11.82
CA CYS A 131 5.97 31.64 12.51
C CYS A 131 6.81 30.94 11.43
N VAL A 132 8.13 31.20 11.40
CA VAL A 132 9.06 30.57 10.45
C VAL A 132 9.54 29.25 11.05
N PHE A 133 8.65 28.26 11.09
CA PHE A 133 9.06 26.87 11.31
C PHE A 133 9.07 26.14 9.97
N PRO A 134 10.07 25.29 9.70
CA PRO A 134 10.10 24.44 8.52
C PRO A 134 9.03 23.33 8.67
N LEU A 135 7.77 23.71 8.47
CA LEU A 135 6.66 22.77 8.44
C LEU A 135 6.66 22.03 7.09
N ALA A 136 6.09 20.82 7.08
CA ALA A 136 5.75 20.19 5.82
C ALA A 136 4.75 21.00 5.02
N GLU A 137 4.93 20.98 3.70
CA GLU A 137 3.99 21.58 2.78
C GLU A 137 2.59 20.99 3.08
N PRO A 138 1.54 21.84 3.16
CA PRO A 138 0.19 21.38 3.51
C PRO A 138 -0.29 20.18 2.68
N GLN A 139 0.13 20.08 1.42
CA GLN A 139 -0.18 18.97 0.52
C GLN A 139 0.46 17.64 0.96
N GLU A 140 1.70 17.66 1.49
CA GLU A 140 2.36 16.46 2.00
C GLU A 140 1.69 15.98 3.29
N LEU A 141 1.32 16.91 4.17
CA LEU A 141 0.58 16.61 5.41
C LEU A 141 -0.81 16.03 5.12
N PHE A 142 -1.51 16.57 4.13
CA PHE A 142 -2.82 16.08 3.74
C PHE A 142 -2.77 14.69 3.09
N GLN A 143 -1.75 14.39 2.29
CA GLN A 143 -1.56 13.04 1.75
C GLN A 143 -1.18 12.05 2.85
N ALA A 144 -0.34 12.47 3.81
CA ALA A 144 0.03 11.64 4.95
C ALA A 144 -1.13 11.37 5.90
N SER A 145 -2.00 12.35 6.15
CA SER A 145 -3.17 12.16 7.02
C SER A 145 -4.20 11.20 6.44
N GLN A 146 -4.23 11.04 5.11
CA GLN A 146 -5.09 10.07 4.43
C GLN A 146 -4.48 8.68 4.34
N MET A 147 -3.18 8.53 4.60
CA MET A 147 -2.52 7.23 4.55
C MET A 147 -2.91 6.40 5.78
N LYS A 148 -3.52 5.24 5.54
CA LYS A 148 -3.80 4.24 6.57
C LYS A 148 -2.69 3.21 6.63
N PHE A 149 -2.22 2.90 7.84
CA PHE A 149 -1.20 1.87 8.04
C PHE A 149 -1.70 0.49 7.63
N GLU A 150 -3.00 0.22 7.79
CA GLU A 150 -3.65 -1.02 7.39
C GLU A 150 -3.55 -1.25 5.89
N ASP A 151 -3.75 -0.20 5.08
CA ASP A 151 -3.66 -0.26 3.62
C ASP A 151 -2.21 -0.46 3.18
N PHE A 152 -1.25 0.20 3.83
CA PHE A 152 0.18 -0.02 3.55
C PHE A 152 0.61 -1.46 3.86
N GLN A 153 0.20 -2.01 5.00
CA GLN A 153 0.46 -3.40 5.36
C GLN A 153 -0.20 -4.38 4.39
N LYS A 154 -1.41 -4.05 3.90
CA LYS A 154 -2.11 -4.87 2.90
C LYS A 154 -1.33 -4.92 1.59
N ASP A 155 -0.80 -3.80 1.12
CA ASP A 155 0.01 -3.74 -0.09
C ASP A 155 1.30 -4.57 0.05
N LEU A 156 1.99 -4.46 1.18
CA LEU A 156 3.17 -5.28 1.48
C LEU A 156 2.86 -6.78 1.51
N ARG A 157 1.74 -7.18 2.13
CA ARG A 157 1.29 -8.58 2.15
C ARG A 157 0.95 -9.08 0.75
N LYS A 158 0.26 -8.26 -0.04
CA LYS A 158 -0.09 -8.58 -1.43
C LYS A 158 1.18 -8.81 -2.24
N LEU A 159 2.12 -7.87 -2.25
CA LEU A 159 3.38 -8.00 -2.97
C LEU A 159 4.18 -9.24 -2.52
N LYS A 160 4.20 -9.53 -1.21
CA LYS A 160 4.84 -10.73 -0.68
C LYS A 160 4.20 -12.02 -1.20
N ASN A 161 2.87 -12.06 -1.31
CA ASN A 161 2.15 -13.22 -1.83
C ASN A 161 2.39 -13.37 -3.34
N ASP A 162 2.36 -12.25 -4.06
CA ASP A 162 2.63 -12.20 -5.50
C ASP A 162 4.06 -12.66 -5.79
N LEU A 163 5.05 -12.30 -4.98
CA LEU A 163 6.45 -12.75 -5.12
C LEU A 163 6.66 -14.24 -4.78
N LYS A 164 5.88 -14.78 -3.84
CA LYS A 164 5.99 -16.19 -3.44
C LYS A 164 5.46 -17.14 -4.51
N GLY A 165 4.70 -16.63 -5.47
CA GLY A 165 4.08 -17.44 -6.51
C GLY A 165 3.32 -18.61 -5.93
N ASN A 166 2.36 -18.33 -5.04
CA ASN A 166 1.39 -19.34 -4.61
C ASN A 166 0.58 -19.79 -5.85
N ILE A 167 1.16 -20.74 -6.58
CA ILE A 167 0.57 -21.56 -7.64
C ILE A 167 -0.19 -22.70 -6.97
#